data_AF-G8NT10-F1
#
_entry.id   AF-G8NT10-F1
#
_cell.length_a   1.000
_cell.length_b   1.000
_cell.length_c   1.000
_cell.angle_alpha   90.00
_cell.angle_beta   90.00
_cell.angle_gamma   90.00
#
_symmetry.space_group_name_H-M   'P 1'
#
loop_
_entity.id
_entity.type
_entity.pdbx_description
1 polymer ?
#
loop_
_entity_poly.entity_id
_entity_poly.type
_entity_poly.pdbx_seq_one_letter_code
_entity_poly.pdbx_strand_id
1 'polypeptide(L)'
;MVGRVIDKLLRHLLPNSDTHLSDERLAALFCGELSLFERWTARRHLATCRGCRMHQRSLEGPRAEYMIQLYRESLEGVDTILEEGPRTAFATWLEFQVRRETSQQKWTVPASSAWRHGFSSALPLVSIGVIFGLVTGVLAFSFLLREHAPSISANALLVRAESWDTPNTAANPGVAHQTVQIKTAKQIVNRSIYWDVQGRHRPKPAALSVAEEQLRSTLGAAGVDWNQPISASAYQTWHDHQHVRTDRIDRSGVHLLTLTTTVPDGEVSEESLTVRDTDFHPVARRVDFRDSETVEIAEVDFAILPWSSVDPSVFEPVGGVDDPKMIGSQLQPLLLPLPRRPLAPTPEQLDETELTVRLILNQLAADTGEQIEIHRLPQAIEVDGLLETEERKRQLESQLGLVPRLKLVLQSAAQMREAPLTGSESVSVQATSLPDRSSALETYLRSRGRKVDDINAMAQQAFTEALTISHESSAIVDLKTRFVATEQMPVITSATIVELLYSHHARLETALRQERGLLALMEGGSSFNGRILARGSASLSDEASRNLVFVKELTQTDAPAERSAEAIFADMSSTLDRIAGAADQAYGESAKDSRRNTDR
;
A
#
# COMPACT_ATOMS: atom_id res chain seq x y z
N MET A 1 -38.41 -38.87 -32.46
CA MET A 1 -38.88 -37.69 -31.69
C MET A 1 -37.87 -37.24 -30.63
N VAL A 2 -37.09 -38.15 -30.02
CA VAL A 2 -36.07 -37.85 -28.99
C VAL A 2 -34.87 -37.04 -29.52
N GLY A 3 -34.40 -37.30 -30.75
CA GLY A 3 -33.24 -36.58 -31.32
C GLY A 3 -33.48 -35.09 -31.59
N ARG A 4 -34.73 -34.67 -31.85
CA ARG A 4 -35.08 -33.26 -32.15
C ARG A 4 -35.21 -32.40 -30.89
N VAL A 5 -35.41 -33.04 -29.73
CA VAL A 5 -35.50 -32.39 -28.42
C VAL A 5 -34.10 -32.18 -27.83
N ILE A 6 -33.21 -33.18 -28.00
CA ILE A 6 -31.79 -33.07 -27.59
C ILE A 6 -31.06 -32.00 -28.42
N ASP A 7 -31.36 -31.88 -29.72
CA ASP A 7 -30.74 -30.88 -30.60
C ASP A 7 -31.26 -29.43 -30.37
N LYS A 8 -32.42 -29.29 -29.71
CA LYS A 8 -32.96 -28.00 -29.24
C LYS A 8 -32.40 -27.60 -27.87
N LEU A 9 -32.20 -28.58 -26.98
CA LEU A 9 -31.56 -28.37 -25.67
C LEU A 9 -30.07 -28.05 -25.81
N LEU A 10 -29.37 -28.70 -26.74
CA LEU A 10 -27.96 -28.41 -27.02
C LEU A 10 -27.74 -27.03 -27.66
N ARG A 11 -28.72 -26.51 -28.42
CA ARG A 11 -28.65 -25.15 -28.98
C ARG A 11 -28.88 -24.03 -27.97
N HIS A 12 -29.50 -24.31 -26.83
CA HIS A 12 -29.70 -23.33 -25.75
C HIS A 12 -28.60 -23.33 -24.68
N LEU A 13 -27.77 -24.39 -24.63
CA LEU A 13 -26.66 -24.51 -23.68
C LEU A 13 -25.29 -24.19 -24.31
N LEU A 14 -25.25 -23.87 -25.60
CA LEU A 14 -24.04 -23.43 -26.26
C LEU A 14 -23.97 -21.90 -26.22
N PRO A 15 -22.91 -21.30 -25.65
CA PRO A 15 -22.69 -19.87 -25.77
C PRO A 15 -22.58 -19.49 -27.26
N ASN A 16 -23.12 -18.31 -27.61
CA ASN A 16 -23.04 -17.76 -28.96
C ASN A 16 -21.62 -17.90 -29.52
N SER A 17 -21.49 -18.28 -30.79
CA SER A 17 -20.20 -18.41 -31.47
C SER A 17 -19.40 -17.11 -31.57
N ASP A 18 -19.96 -16.00 -31.12
CA ASP A 18 -19.38 -14.65 -31.19
C ASP A 18 -18.72 -14.21 -29.88
N THR A 19 -18.84 -14.98 -28.78
CA THR A 19 -18.11 -14.70 -27.53
C THR A 19 -16.81 -15.53 -27.47
N HIS A 20 -15.69 -14.82 -27.49
CA HIS A 20 -14.36 -15.43 -27.34
C HIS A 20 -14.20 -16.07 -25.95
N LEU A 21 -13.39 -17.13 -25.85
CA LEU A 21 -12.93 -17.66 -24.57
C LEU A 21 -12.12 -16.60 -23.83
N SER A 22 -12.39 -16.41 -22.53
CA SER A 22 -11.55 -15.57 -21.67
C SER A 22 -10.15 -16.14 -21.53
N ASP A 23 -9.17 -15.27 -21.26
CA ASP A 23 -7.77 -15.64 -21.09
C ASP A 23 -7.59 -16.64 -19.94
N GLU A 24 -8.38 -16.49 -18.87
CA GLU A 24 -8.47 -17.43 -17.75
C GLU A 24 -8.90 -18.83 -18.20
N ARG A 25 -9.90 -18.94 -19.09
CA ARG A 25 -10.35 -20.24 -19.61
C ARG A 25 -9.35 -20.85 -20.57
N LEU A 26 -8.59 -20.05 -21.31
CA LEU A 26 -7.50 -20.53 -22.16
C LEU A 26 -6.31 -21.02 -21.31
N ALA A 27 -5.96 -20.30 -20.24
CA ALA A 27 -4.93 -20.70 -19.28
C ALA A 27 -5.34 -21.97 -18.52
N ALA A 28 -6.56 -22.05 -17.98
CA ALA A 28 -7.06 -23.24 -17.30
C ALA A 28 -7.18 -24.46 -18.24
N LEU A 29 -7.45 -24.23 -19.54
CA LEU A 29 -7.41 -25.29 -20.55
C LEU A 29 -6.00 -25.83 -20.75
N PHE A 30 -4.99 -24.94 -20.76
CA PHE A 30 -3.58 -25.26 -20.90
C PHE A 30 -3.03 -26.02 -19.68
N CYS A 31 -3.32 -25.52 -18.47
CA CYS A 31 -2.90 -26.15 -17.21
C CYS A 31 -3.64 -27.46 -16.90
N GLY A 32 -4.65 -27.83 -17.70
CA GLY A 32 -5.43 -29.04 -17.49
C GLY A 32 -6.38 -28.97 -16.28
N GLU A 33 -6.70 -27.76 -15.84
CA GLU A 33 -7.50 -27.46 -14.64
C GLU A 33 -9.01 -27.45 -14.94
N LEU A 34 -9.40 -27.30 -16.21
CA LEU A 34 -10.81 -27.37 -16.61
C LEU A 34 -11.40 -28.76 -16.40
N SER A 35 -12.66 -28.81 -15.93
CA SER A 35 -13.45 -30.04 -15.87
C SER A 35 -13.61 -30.67 -17.27
N LEU A 36 -13.93 -31.97 -17.34
CA LEU A 36 -14.03 -32.71 -18.61
C LEU A 36 -15.00 -32.05 -19.61
N PHE A 37 -16.12 -31.52 -19.12
CA PHE A 37 -17.13 -30.87 -19.95
C PHE A 37 -16.69 -29.49 -20.45
N GLU A 38 -16.06 -28.69 -19.58
CA GLU A 38 -15.54 -27.37 -19.95
C GLU A 38 -14.37 -27.48 -20.92
N ARG A 39 -13.49 -28.47 -20.69
CA ARG A 39 -12.38 -28.80 -21.59
C ARG A 39 -12.87 -29.19 -22.97
N TRP A 40 -13.92 -30.01 -23.05
CA TRP A 40 -14.56 -30.37 -24.32
C TRP A 40 -15.15 -29.15 -25.02
N THR A 41 -15.85 -28.29 -24.28
CA THR A 41 -16.48 -27.08 -24.80
C THR A 41 -15.44 -26.07 -25.31
N ALA A 42 -14.38 -25.83 -24.54
CA ALA A 42 -13.28 -24.93 -24.91
C ALA A 42 -12.50 -25.45 -26.13
N ARG A 43 -12.20 -26.76 -26.20
CA ARG A 43 -11.56 -27.37 -27.40
C ARG A 43 -12.45 -27.28 -28.63
N ARG A 44 -13.76 -27.47 -28.48
CA ARG A 44 -14.72 -27.33 -29.58
C ARG A 44 -14.80 -25.87 -30.05
N HIS A 45 -14.77 -24.91 -29.14
CA HIS A 45 -14.72 -23.48 -29.48
C HIS A 45 -13.41 -23.10 -30.19
N LEU A 46 -12.25 -23.59 -29.72
CA LEU A 46 -10.95 -23.38 -30.39
C LEU A 46 -10.89 -23.98 -31.80
N ALA A 47 -11.65 -25.03 -32.06
CA ALA A 47 -11.79 -25.62 -33.40
C ALA A 47 -12.56 -24.70 -34.38
N THR A 48 -13.41 -23.81 -33.90
CA THR A 48 -14.25 -22.91 -34.71
C THR A 48 -13.80 -21.45 -34.70
N CYS A 49 -13.29 -20.95 -33.58
CA CYS A 49 -12.89 -19.55 -33.40
C CYS A 49 -11.41 -19.33 -33.77
N ARG A 50 -11.15 -18.48 -34.77
CA ARG A 50 -9.78 -18.14 -35.21
C ARG A 50 -9.07 -17.20 -34.22
N GLY A 51 -9.80 -16.29 -33.57
CA GLY A 51 -9.25 -15.33 -32.61
C GLY A 51 -8.64 -16.01 -31.39
N CYS A 52 -9.40 -16.88 -30.72
CA CYS A 52 -8.90 -17.64 -29.57
C CYS A 52 -7.75 -18.58 -29.94
N ARG A 53 -7.72 -19.10 -31.17
CA ARG A 53 -6.61 -19.94 -31.66
C ARG A 53 -5.33 -19.13 -31.88
N MET A 54 -5.44 -17.91 -32.40
CA MET A 54 -4.29 -17.02 -32.54
C MET A 54 -3.78 -16.57 -31.17
N HIS A 55 -4.68 -16.29 -30.23
CA HIS A 55 -4.34 -15.94 -28.86
C HIS A 55 -3.65 -17.09 -28.13
N GLN A 56 -4.18 -18.32 -28.23
CA GLN A 56 -3.52 -19.53 -27.72
C GLN A 56 -2.10 -19.68 -28.29
N ARG A 57 -1.90 -19.46 -29.60
CA ARG A 57 -0.56 -19.51 -30.21
C ARG A 57 0.37 -18.40 -29.74
N SER A 58 -0.15 -17.25 -29.30
CA SER A 58 0.69 -16.20 -28.69
C SER A 58 1.13 -16.57 -27.28
N LEU A 59 0.30 -17.33 -26.55
CA LEU A 59 0.61 -17.86 -25.22
C LEU A 59 1.50 -19.12 -25.27
N GLU A 60 1.43 -19.91 -26.34
CA GLU A 60 2.26 -21.11 -26.57
C GLU A 60 3.47 -20.84 -27.48
N GLY A 61 3.63 -19.61 -27.98
CA GLY A 61 4.59 -19.28 -29.03
C GLY A 61 6.00 -18.98 -28.52
N PRO A 62 6.94 -18.61 -29.44
CA PRO A 62 8.34 -18.31 -29.12
C PRO A 62 8.53 -17.26 -28.01
N ARG A 63 7.52 -16.42 -27.78
CA ARG A 63 7.51 -15.39 -26.74
C ARG A 63 7.34 -15.97 -25.33
N ALA A 64 6.52 -17.00 -25.15
CA ALA A 64 6.38 -17.67 -23.85
C ALA A 64 7.62 -18.51 -23.53
N GLU A 65 8.19 -19.15 -24.55
CA GLU A 65 9.45 -19.90 -24.43
C GLU A 65 10.61 -18.98 -24.04
N TYR A 66 10.67 -17.76 -24.60
CA TYR A 66 11.60 -16.71 -24.19
C TYR A 66 11.40 -16.26 -22.72
N MET A 67 10.15 -16.10 -22.26
CA MET A 67 9.87 -15.74 -20.85
C MET A 67 10.24 -16.86 -19.87
N ILE A 68 10.01 -18.12 -20.24
CA ILE A 68 10.43 -19.29 -19.45
C ILE A 68 11.95 -19.37 -19.39
N GLN A 69 12.65 -19.05 -20.50
CA GLN A 69 14.11 -18.97 -20.54
C GLN A 69 14.65 -17.89 -19.60
N LEU A 70 14.10 -16.68 -19.65
CA LEU A 70 14.44 -15.56 -18.75
C LEU A 70 14.23 -15.92 -17.28
N TYR A 71 13.11 -16.59 -16.96
CA TYR A 71 12.82 -17.04 -15.61
C TYR A 71 13.80 -18.13 -15.15
N ARG A 72 14.15 -19.08 -16.03
CA ARG A 72 15.16 -20.10 -15.75
C ARG A 72 16.54 -19.49 -15.52
N GLU A 73 16.96 -18.54 -16.35
CA GLU A 73 18.23 -17.81 -16.18
C GLU A 73 18.26 -17.00 -14.87
N SER A 74 17.11 -16.45 -14.44
CA SER A 74 17.00 -15.76 -13.15
C SER A 74 17.11 -16.68 -11.93
N LEU A 75 16.72 -17.96 -12.08
CA LEU A 75 16.82 -18.97 -11.03
C LEU A 75 18.19 -19.65 -11.01
N GLU A 76 18.81 -19.87 -12.17
CA GLU A 76 20.16 -20.43 -12.27
C GLU A 76 21.25 -19.48 -11.73
N GLY A 77 20.95 -18.19 -11.56
CA GLY A 77 21.80 -17.24 -10.82
C GLY A 77 21.79 -17.44 -9.29
N VAL A 78 20.94 -18.32 -8.76
CA VAL A 78 20.72 -18.58 -7.32
C VAL A 78 21.14 -20.01 -6.93
N ASP A 79 21.95 -20.69 -7.74
CA ASP A 79 22.64 -21.92 -7.32
C ASP A 79 24.01 -21.60 -6.70
N THR A 80 24.01 -20.81 -5.62
CA THR A 80 25.10 -20.87 -4.64
C THR A 80 24.79 -21.99 -3.66
N ILE A 81 25.62 -23.02 -3.73
CA ILE A 81 25.69 -24.16 -2.81
C ILE A 81 25.46 -23.66 -1.38
N LEU A 82 24.27 -23.96 -0.83
CA LEU A 82 23.93 -23.67 0.56
C LEU A 82 24.90 -24.44 1.47
N GLU A 83 25.89 -23.73 2.03
CA GLU A 83 26.83 -24.29 3.00
C GLU A 83 26.08 -24.91 4.21
N GLU A 84 26.58 -26.02 4.74
CA GLU A 84 25.98 -26.76 5.86
C GLU A 84 25.95 -25.97 7.19
N GLY A 85 26.73 -24.88 7.27
CA GLY A 85 26.82 -23.99 8.44
C GLY A 85 25.50 -23.34 8.85
N PRO A 86 24.80 -22.60 7.98
CA PRO A 86 23.52 -21.96 8.32
C PRO A 86 22.41 -22.93 8.72
N ARG A 87 22.38 -24.16 8.20
CA ARG A 87 21.40 -25.19 8.62
C ARG A 87 21.62 -25.67 10.04
N THR A 88 22.87 -25.93 10.41
CA THR A 88 23.21 -26.36 11.77
C THR A 88 23.03 -25.21 12.77
N ALA A 89 23.36 -23.98 12.40
CA ALA A 89 23.10 -22.79 13.20
C ALA A 89 21.59 -22.55 13.43
N PHE A 90 20.77 -22.72 12.38
CA PHE A 90 19.32 -22.62 12.49
C PHE A 90 18.73 -23.74 13.34
N ALA A 91 19.15 -25.00 13.14
CA ALA A 91 18.70 -26.12 13.95
C ALA A 91 19.08 -25.96 15.43
N THR A 92 20.30 -25.48 15.72
CA THR A 92 20.77 -25.21 17.10
C THR A 92 20.00 -24.06 17.73
N TRP A 93 19.69 -23.01 16.95
CA TRP A 93 18.85 -21.90 17.40
C TRP A 93 17.41 -22.36 17.69
N LEU A 94 16.86 -23.26 16.87
CA LEU A 94 15.52 -23.80 17.04
C LEU A 94 15.42 -24.72 18.28
N GLU A 95 16.41 -25.59 18.51
CA GLU A 95 16.50 -26.38 19.75
C GLU A 95 16.64 -25.50 21.00
N PHE A 96 17.41 -24.41 20.91
CA PHE A 96 17.53 -23.44 21.99
C PHE A 96 16.19 -22.75 22.31
N GLN A 97 15.42 -22.37 21.30
CA GLN A 97 14.10 -21.76 21.50
C GLN A 97 13.09 -22.76 22.09
N VAL A 98 13.05 -24.00 21.62
CA VAL A 98 12.17 -25.05 22.15
C VAL A 98 12.50 -25.36 23.62
N ARG A 99 13.79 -25.38 23.99
CA ARG A 99 14.22 -25.53 25.40
C ARG A 99 13.85 -24.33 26.27
N ARG A 100 13.88 -23.12 25.72
CA ARG A 100 13.57 -21.89 26.45
C ARG A 100 12.08 -21.78 26.78
N GLU A 101 11.22 -22.17 25.85
CA GLU A 101 9.76 -22.22 26.10
C GLU A 101 9.39 -23.33 27.09
N THR A 102 10.02 -24.50 26.99
CA THR A 102 9.79 -25.59 27.95
C THR A 102 10.36 -25.30 29.35
N SER A 103 11.36 -24.44 29.50
CA SER A 103 11.91 -24.07 30.83
C SER A 103 11.22 -22.89 31.51
N GLN A 104 10.45 -22.07 30.79
CA GLN A 104 9.73 -20.92 31.36
C GLN A 104 8.35 -21.28 31.92
N GLN A 105 7.85 -22.49 31.66
CA GLN A 105 6.55 -22.93 32.17
C GLN A 105 6.70 -23.66 33.52
N LYS A 106 7.17 -22.97 34.56
CA LYS A 106 6.98 -23.40 35.95
C LYS A 106 5.55 -23.07 36.38
N TRP A 107 4.61 -23.92 35.98
CA TRP A 107 3.28 -23.94 36.58
C TRP A 107 3.38 -24.49 38.00
N THR A 108 3.33 -23.61 39.00
CA THR A 108 2.97 -24.00 40.36
C THR A 108 1.46 -24.26 40.37
N VAL A 109 1.08 -25.54 40.34
CA VAL A 109 -0.30 -25.96 40.58
C VAL A 109 -0.61 -25.72 42.06
N PRO A 110 -1.64 -24.95 42.43
CA PRO A 110 -2.10 -24.93 43.80
C PRO A 110 -2.72 -26.30 44.13
N ALA A 111 -2.15 -26.97 45.13
CA ALA A 111 -2.67 -28.22 45.65
C ALA A 111 -4.02 -27.98 46.35
N SER A 112 -5.13 -28.13 45.63
CA SER A 112 -6.45 -28.32 46.22
C SER A 112 -6.69 -29.81 46.45
N SER A 113 -6.23 -30.29 47.60
CA SER A 113 -6.61 -31.58 48.15
C SER A 113 -8.02 -31.48 48.75
N ALA A 114 -9.06 -31.86 48.01
CA ALA A 114 -10.27 -32.47 48.54
C ALA A 114 -11.31 -32.66 47.43
N TRP A 115 -11.28 -33.82 46.78
CA TRP A 115 -12.48 -34.63 46.50
C TRP A 115 -12.04 -35.94 45.86
N ARG A 116 -11.74 -36.92 46.72
CA ARG A 116 -11.92 -38.31 46.37
C ARG A 116 -13.38 -38.62 46.62
N HIS A 117 -14.13 -39.00 45.59
CA HIS A 117 -15.06 -40.13 45.68
C HIS A 117 -15.30 -40.72 44.29
N GLY A 118 -14.69 -41.90 44.10
CA GLY A 118 -15.23 -43.06 43.41
C GLY A 118 -15.84 -42.89 42.03
N PHE A 119 -15.06 -43.19 40.99
CA PHE A 119 -15.51 -44.11 39.96
C PHE A 119 -14.34 -45.01 39.53
N SER A 120 -14.44 -46.27 39.94
CA SER A 120 -13.66 -47.38 39.40
C SER A 120 -14.30 -47.78 38.07
N SER A 121 -13.64 -47.48 36.96
CA SER A 121 -13.71 -48.31 35.76
C SER A 121 -12.50 -48.03 34.89
N ALA A 122 -11.77 -49.09 34.57
CA ALA A 122 -10.59 -49.05 33.72
C ALA A 122 -10.98 -48.60 32.30
N LEU A 123 -10.54 -47.40 31.93
CA LEU A 123 -10.46 -46.96 30.54
C LEU A 123 -8.98 -46.69 30.22
N PRO A 124 -8.49 -47.12 29.04
CA PRO A 124 -7.08 -47.03 28.73
C PRO A 124 -6.68 -45.56 28.55
N LEU A 125 -5.77 -45.11 29.42
CA LEU A 125 -5.20 -43.75 29.49
C LEU A 125 -4.55 -43.26 28.17
N VAL A 126 -4.41 -44.13 27.16
CA VAL A 126 -3.89 -43.78 25.83
C VAL A 126 -4.92 -42.99 25.01
N SER A 127 -6.22 -43.12 25.30
CA SER A 127 -7.29 -42.55 24.45
C SER A 127 -7.49 -41.04 24.64
N ILE A 128 -7.22 -40.52 25.84
CA ILE A 128 -7.49 -39.10 26.18
C ILE A 128 -6.41 -38.20 25.58
N GLY A 129 -5.15 -38.65 25.54
CA GLY A 129 -4.04 -37.88 24.96
C GLY A 129 -4.18 -37.65 23.45
N VAL A 130 -4.68 -38.66 22.72
CA VAL A 130 -4.90 -38.56 21.26
C VAL A 130 -6.04 -37.60 20.93
N ILE A 131 -7.13 -37.62 21.70
CA ILE A 131 -8.26 -36.70 21.48
C ILE A 131 -7.85 -35.27 21.81
N PHE A 132 -7.12 -35.05 22.91
CA PHE A 132 -6.66 -33.70 23.26
C PHE A 132 -5.67 -33.14 22.24
N GLY A 133 -4.75 -33.97 21.73
CA GLY A 133 -3.80 -33.60 20.67
C GLY A 133 -4.47 -33.31 19.33
N LEU A 134 -5.52 -34.06 18.97
CA LEU A 134 -6.32 -33.79 17.77
C LEU A 134 -7.12 -32.48 17.90
N VAL A 135 -7.74 -32.23 19.04
CA VAL A 135 -8.50 -30.99 19.25
C VAL A 135 -7.58 -29.77 19.27
N THR A 136 -6.44 -29.84 19.96
CA THR A 136 -5.46 -28.74 19.95
C THR A 136 -4.79 -28.57 18.59
N GLY A 137 -4.49 -29.66 17.89
CA GLY A 137 -3.96 -29.63 16.52
C GLY A 137 -4.95 -29.02 15.52
N VAL A 138 -6.24 -29.38 15.60
CA VAL A 138 -7.29 -28.78 14.75
C VAL A 138 -7.52 -27.31 15.10
N LEU A 139 -7.50 -26.94 16.38
CA LEU A 139 -7.62 -25.54 16.79
C LEU A 139 -6.42 -24.71 16.33
N ALA A 140 -5.19 -25.18 16.53
CA ALA A 140 -3.97 -24.52 16.06
C ALA A 140 -3.93 -24.43 14.53
N PHE A 141 -4.31 -25.50 13.82
CA PHE A 141 -4.39 -25.50 12.36
C PHE A 141 -5.49 -24.57 11.84
N SER A 142 -6.65 -24.50 12.52
CA SER A 142 -7.72 -23.55 12.19
C SER A 142 -7.32 -22.09 12.46
N PHE A 143 -6.49 -21.85 13.46
CA PHE A 143 -5.97 -20.54 13.81
C PHE A 143 -4.91 -20.10 12.79
N LEU A 144 -3.99 -20.98 12.42
CA LEU A 144 -2.98 -20.75 11.38
C LEU A 144 -3.59 -20.58 9.98
N LEU A 145 -4.70 -21.25 9.67
CA LEU A 145 -5.45 -21.02 8.43
C LEU A 145 -6.22 -19.70 8.43
N ARG A 146 -6.58 -19.16 9.60
CA ARG A 146 -7.22 -17.84 9.74
C ARG A 146 -6.24 -16.67 9.61
N GLU A 147 -4.94 -16.89 9.83
CA GLU A 147 -3.92 -15.84 9.80
C GLU A 147 -3.45 -15.40 8.40
N HIS A 148 -4.14 -15.79 7.32
CA HIS A 148 -3.93 -15.14 6.01
C HIS A 148 -4.66 -13.78 5.97
N ALA A 149 -4.37 -12.92 6.94
CA ALA A 149 -4.79 -11.53 6.90
C ALA A 149 -4.07 -10.87 5.70
N PRO A 150 -4.82 -10.25 4.77
CA PRO A 150 -4.18 -9.50 3.69
C PRO A 150 -3.29 -8.41 4.29
N SER A 151 -2.09 -8.21 3.72
CA SER A 151 -1.05 -7.30 4.25
C SER A 151 -1.39 -5.80 4.09
N ILE A 152 -2.66 -5.46 3.98
CA ILE A 152 -3.17 -4.09 3.79
C ILE A 152 -3.98 -3.69 5.02
N SER A 153 -3.77 -2.48 5.54
CA SER A 153 -4.56 -1.94 6.65
C SER A 153 -5.93 -1.45 6.18
N ALA A 154 -6.90 -1.32 7.10
CA ALA A 154 -8.23 -0.79 6.81
C ALA A 154 -8.17 0.59 6.12
N ASN A 155 -7.34 1.49 6.64
CA ASN A 155 -7.14 2.80 6.04
C ASN A 155 -6.47 2.74 4.66
N ALA A 156 -5.44 1.90 4.48
CA ALA A 156 -4.82 1.77 3.16
C ALA A 156 -5.78 1.21 2.11
N LEU A 157 -6.69 0.32 2.52
CA LEU A 157 -7.77 -0.17 1.65
C LEU A 157 -8.75 0.97 1.32
N LEU A 158 -9.19 1.75 2.32
CA LEU A 158 -10.14 2.86 2.13
C LEU A 158 -9.57 3.98 1.26
N VAL A 159 -8.34 4.43 1.50
CA VAL A 159 -7.69 5.48 0.69
C VAL A 159 -7.59 5.06 -0.78
N ARG A 160 -7.24 3.79 -1.05
CA ARG A 160 -7.18 3.28 -2.42
C ARG A 160 -8.58 3.16 -3.03
N ALA A 161 -9.57 2.73 -2.26
CA ALA A 161 -10.95 2.65 -2.72
C ALA A 161 -11.56 4.04 -2.98
N GLU A 162 -11.24 5.04 -2.16
CA GLU A 162 -11.67 6.43 -2.34
C GLU A 162 -11.09 7.04 -3.63
N SER A 163 -9.85 6.70 -3.98
CA SER A 163 -9.25 7.13 -5.25
C SER A 163 -10.03 6.67 -6.49
N TRP A 164 -10.81 5.59 -6.36
CA TRP A 164 -11.71 5.13 -7.42
C TRP A 164 -12.97 6.01 -7.54
N ASP A 165 -13.51 6.50 -6.42
CA ASP A 165 -14.70 7.36 -6.38
C ASP A 165 -14.42 8.77 -6.93
N THR A 166 -13.17 9.25 -6.85
CA THR A 166 -12.83 10.61 -7.30
C THR A 166 -12.92 10.76 -8.83
N PRO A 167 -13.67 11.77 -9.35
CA PRO A 167 -13.75 12.03 -10.78
C PRO A 167 -12.37 12.31 -11.38
N ASN A 168 -11.88 11.41 -12.22
CA ASN A 168 -10.60 11.58 -12.88
C ASN A 168 -10.75 12.53 -14.08
N THR A 169 -10.38 13.79 -13.90
CA THR A 169 -10.41 14.82 -14.96
C THR A 169 -9.50 14.51 -16.15
N ALA A 170 -8.51 13.62 -15.99
CA ALA A 170 -7.65 13.12 -17.06
C ALA A 170 -8.16 11.84 -17.74
N ALA A 171 -9.25 11.23 -17.24
CA ALA A 171 -9.84 10.04 -17.84
C ALA A 171 -10.56 10.36 -19.17
N ASN A 172 -10.69 9.33 -20.00
CA ASN A 172 -11.44 9.44 -21.26
C ASN A 172 -12.88 9.94 -20.99
N PRO A 173 -13.36 10.93 -21.74
CA PRO A 173 -14.69 11.49 -21.53
C PRO A 173 -15.76 10.42 -21.76
N GLY A 174 -16.67 10.27 -20.82
CA GLY A 174 -17.73 9.28 -20.88
C GLY A 174 -18.67 9.35 -19.68
N VAL A 175 -19.70 8.51 -19.72
CA VAL A 175 -20.70 8.35 -18.67
C VAL A 175 -20.49 6.98 -18.05
N ALA A 176 -20.22 6.93 -16.75
CA ALA A 176 -20.27 5.68 -16.02
C ALA A 176 -21.73 5.28 -15.80
N HIS A 177 -22.04 4.04 -16.16
CA HIS A 177 -23.30 3.38 -15.90
C HIS A 177 -23.04 2.23 -14.94
N GLN A 178 -23.69 2.26 -13.79
CA GLN A 178 -23.62 1.21 -12.78
C GLN A 178 -25.02 0.73 -12.44
N THR A 179 -25.23 -0.57 -12.48
CA THR A 179 -26.46 -1.19 -11.97
C THR A 179 -26.16 -1.83 -10.63
N VAL A 180 -26.85 -1.38 -9.59
CA VAL A 180 -26.76 -1.95 -8.25
C VAL A 180 -28.04 -2.66 -7.87
N GLN A 181 -27.91 -3.77 -7.15
CA GLN A 181 -29.00 -4.49 -6.51
C GLN A 181 -28.97 -4.21 -5.02
N ILE A 182 -30.05 -3.65 -4.49
CA ILE A 182 -30.26 -3.43 -3.06
C ILE A 182 -31.25 -4.47 -2.57
N LYS A 183 -30.82 -5.32 -1.64
CA LYS A 183 -31.60 -6.41 -1.06
C LYS A 183 -31.79 -6.16 0.42
N THR A 184 -33.04 -6.21 0.85
CA THR A 184 -33.43 -6.21 2.26
C THR A 184 -34.24 -7.47 2.57
N ALA A 185 -34.63 -7.67 3.83
CA ALA A 185 -35.53 -8.75 4.20
C ALA A 185 -36.91 -8.66 3.50
N LYS A 186 -37.32 -7.46 3.06
CA LYS A 186 -38.67 -7.18 2.53
C LYS A 186 -38.71 -7.07 1.01
N GLN A 187 -37.63 -6.65 0.37
CA GLN A 187 -37.62 -6.34 -1.06
C GLN A 187 -36.23 -6.45 -1.71
N ILE A 188 -36.22 -6.57 -3.03
CA ILE A 188 -35.04 -6.47 -3.88
C ILE A 188 -35.31 -5.36 -4.90
N VAL A 189 -34.43 -4.36 -4.96
CA VAL A 189 -34.52 -3.21 -5.87
C VAL A 189 -33.28 -3.19 -6.75
N ASN A 190 -33.47 -3.19 -8.07
CA ASN A 190 -32.37 -2.96 -9.02
C ASN A 190 -32.42 -1.51 -9.47
N ARG A 191 -31.30 -0.80 -9.37
CA ARG A 191 -31.20 0.62 -9.70
C ARG A 191 -30.03 0.86 -10.65
N SER A 192 -30.32 1.57 -11.73
CA SER A 192 -29.30 2.08 -12.64
C SER A 192 -28.91 3.50 -12.24
N ILE A 193 -27.61 3.72 -12.09
CA ILE A 193 -26.99 4.97 -11.67
C ILE A 193 -26.10 5.43 -12.82
N TYR A 194 -26.22 6.71 -13.15
CA TYR A 194 -25.43 7.35 -14.19
C TYR A 194 -24.67 8.52 -13.58
N TRP A 195 -23.38 8.63 -13.86
CA TRP A 195 -22.61 9.82 -13.52
C TRP A 195 -21.57 10.13 -14.59
N ASP A 196 -21.23 11.42 -14.66
CA ASP A 196 -20.15 11.90 -15.51
C ASP A 196 -18.80 11.57 -14.85
N VAL A 197 -17.95 10.82 -15.55
CA VAL A 197 -16.60 10.46 -15.08
C VAL A 197 -15.74 11.71 -14.83
N GLN A 198 -16.06 12.83 -15.49
CA GLN A 198 -15.38 14.12 -15.33
C GLN A 198 -16.07 15.06 -14.33
N GLY A 199 -17.21 14.66 -13.77
CA GLY A 199 -17.95 15.43 -12.76
C GLY A 199 -18.58 16.74 -13.26
N ARG A 200 -18.72 16.95 -14.57
CA ARG A 200 -19.26 18.21 -15.14
C ARG A 200 -20.78 18.22 -15.21
N HIS A 201 -21.41 17.06 -15.37
CA HIS A 201 -22.86 16.94 -15.50
C HIS A 201 -23.47 16.24 -14.28
N ARG A 202 -24.59 16.78 -13.79
CA ARG A 202 -25.34 16.19 -12.68
C ARG A 202 -26.47 15.30 -13.21
N PRO A 203 -26.61 14.06 -12.70
CA PRO A 203 -27.73 13.22 -13.06
C PRO A 203 -29.03 13.85 -12.57
N LYS A 204 -30.07 13.75 -13.39
CA LYS A 204 -31.39 14.27 -13.08
C LYS A 204 -32.05 13.38 -12.01
N PRO A 205 -32.67 13.98 -10.96
CA PRO A 205 -33.41 13.21 -9.97
C PRO A 205 -34.56 12.42 -10.62
N ALA A 206 -34.55 11.11 -10.47
CA ALA A 206 -35.66 10.25 -10.86
C ALA A 206 -36.74 10.24 -9.77
N ALA A 207 -38.02 10.19 -10.16
CA ALA A 207 -39.12 10.02 -9.21
C ALA A 207 -39.04 8.63 -8.56
N LEU A 208 -39.06 8.59 -7.23
CA LEU A 208 -39.01 7.35 -6.45
C LEU A 208 -40.42 6.88 -6.07
N SER A 209 -40.62 5.57 -6.05
CA SER A 209 -41.81 4.97 -5.43
C SER A 209 -41.79 5.17 -3.91
N VAL A 210 -42.94 5.03 -3.25
CA VAL A 210 -43.04 5.15 -1.78
C VAL A 210 -42.10 4.17 -1.06
N ALA A 211 -41.97 2.95 -1.59
CA ALA A 211 -41.07 1.93 -1.02
C ALA A 211 -39.59 2.26 -1.20
N GLU A 212 -39.21 2.90 -2.32
CA GLU A 212 -37.85 3.38 -2.56
C GLU A 212 -37.52 4.61 -1.71
N GLU A 213 -38.46 5.53 -1.49
CA GLU A 213 -38.23 6.69 -0.62
C GLU A 213 -38.03 6.24 0.84
N GLN A 214 -38.77 5.23 1.29
CA GLN A 214 -38.57 4.64 2.61
C GLN A 214 -37.19 3.96 2.71
N LEU A 215 -36.80 3.17 1.71
CA LEU A 215 -35.48 2.54 1.68
C LEU A 215 -34.34 3.58 1.64
N ARG A 216 -34.51 4.64 0.86
CA ARG A 216 -33.60 5.80 0.82
C ARG A 216 -33.47 6.44 2.19
N SER A 217 -34.57 6.62 2.93
CA SER A 217 -34.53 7.16 4.29
C SER A 217 -33.77 6.23 5.25
N THR A 218 -34.00 4.92 5.16
CA THR A 218 -33.27 3.92 5.99
C THR A 218 -31.77 3.94 5.68
N LEU A 219 -31.41 3.93 4.40
CA LEU A 219 -30.01 4.01 3.97
C LEU A 219 -29.34 5.33 4.38
N GLY A 220 -30.07 6.44 4.27
CA GLY A 220 -29.59 7.76 4.69
C GLY A 220 -29.28 7.85 6.20
N ALA A 221 -30.04 7.14 7.05
CA ALA A 221 -29.76 7.04 8.48
C ALA A 221 -28.43 6.32 8.78
N ALA A 222 -28.03 5.38 7.91
CA ALA A 222 -26.73 4.72 7.95
C ALA A 222 -25.61 5.47 7.20
N GLY A 223 -25.86 6.69 6.71
CA GLY A 223 -24.85 7.45 5.94
C GLY A 223 -24.58 6.88 4.54
N VAL A 224 -25.51 6.09 3.99
CA VAL A 224 -25.43 5.59 2.62
C VAL A 224 -26.18 6.54 1.69
N ASP A 225 -25.47 7.14 0.73
CA ASP A 225 -26.10 7.97 -0.31
C ASP A 225 -26.86 7.09 -1.31
N TRP A 226 -28.14 7.40 -1.52
CA TRP A 226 -29.00 6.75 -2.50
C TRP A 226 -28.48 6.80 -3.94
N ASN A 227 -27.73 7.85 -4.29
CA ASN A 227 -27.16 8.01 -5.63
C ASN A 227 -25.76 7.41 -5.75
N GLN A 228 -25.12 7.06 -4.63
CA GLN A 228 -23.79 6.43 -4.59
C GLN A 228 -23.73 5.35 -3.48
N PRO A 229 -24.57 4.30 -3.57
CA PRO A 229 -24.85 3.43 -2.44
C PRO A 229 -23.68 2.50 -2.08
N ILE A 230 -22.69 2.34 -2.95
CA ILE A 230 -21.46 1.59 -2.69
C ILE A 230 -20.20 2.45 -2.68
N SER A 231 -20.33 3.78 -2.52
CA SER A 231 -19.17 4.67 -2.46
C SER A 231 -18.27 4.36 -1.26
N ALA A 232 -16.97 4.26 -1.55
CA ALA A 232 -15.92 4.17 -0.56
C ALA A 232 -15.78 5.47 0.26
N SER A 233 -15.90 6.64 -0.38
CA SER A 233 -15.84 7.94 0.31
C SER A 233 -16.98 8.10 1.34
N ALA A 234 -18.18 7.63 1.01
CA ALA A 234 -19.32 7.63 1.92
C ALA A 234 -19.13 6.64 3.08
N TYR A 235 -18.58 5.45 2.80
CA TYR A 235 -18.21 4.49 3.84
C TYR A 235 -17.16 5.08 4.79
N GLN A 236 -16.09 5.67 4.25
CA GLN A 236 -15.02 6.28 5.03
C GLN A 236 -15.54 7.42 5.89
N THR A 237 -16.41 8.28 5.34
CA THR A 237 -17.07 9.33 6.11
C THR A 237 -17.83 8.73 7.29
N TRP A 238 -18.68 7.73 7.06
CA TRP A 238 -19.41 7.05 8.15
C TRP A 238 -18.46 6.44 9.18
N HIS A 239 -17.43 5.73 8.72
CA HIS A 239 -16.41 5.07 9.53
C HIS A 239 -15.66 6.05 10.44
N ASP A 240 -15.24 7.20 9.92
CA ASP A 240 -14.47 8.20 10.65
C ASP A 240 -15.30 8.95 11.70
N HIS A 241 -16.62 9.01 11.53
CA HIS A 241 -17.53 9.56 12.56
C HIS A 241 -17.70 8.61 13.76
N GLN A 242 -17.34 7.33 13.64
CA GLN A 242 -17.45 6.37 14.75
C GLN A 242 -16.26 6.54 15.70
N HIS A 243 -16.55 6.91 16.95
CA HIS A 243 -15.53 7.18 17.96
C HIS A 243 -14.89 5.90 18.52
N VAL A 244 -15.66 4.82 18.60
CA VAL A 244 -15.22 3.50 19.03
C VAL A 244 -15.62 2.52 17.93
N ARG A 245 -14.66 1.80 17.35
CA ARG A 245 -14.91 0.84 16.26
C ARG A 245 -13.85 -0.25 16.24
N THR A 246 -14.16 -1.36 15.58
CA THR A 246 -13.22 -2.46 15.32
C THR A 246 -13.27 -2.81 13.85
N ASP A 247 -12.11 -2.75 13.20
CA ASP A 247 -11.98 -3.02 11.77
C ASP A 247 -11.35 -4.39 11.53
N ARG A 248 -11.86 -5.09 10.52
CA ARG A 248 -11.38 -6.40 10.10
C ARG A 248 -11.39 -6.51 8.58
N ILE A 249 -10.29 -6.95 7.99
CA ILE A 249 -10.21 -7.20 6.54
C ILE A 249 -10.12 -8.69 6.28
N ASP A 250 -10.97 -9.18 5.39
CA ASP A 250 -10.91 -10.54 4.86
C ASP A 250 -10.80 -10.54 3.34
N ARG A 251 -10.38 -11.69 2.81
CA ARG A 251 -10.66 -12.07 1.43
C ARG A 251 -12.02 -12.79 1.38
N SER A 252 -13.04 -12.13 0.83
CA SER A 252 -14.41 -12.65 0.71
C SER A 252 -14.66 -13.42 -0.60
N GLY A 253 -13.67 -13.49 -1.47
CA GLY A 253 -13.73 -14.20 -2.75
C GLY A 253 -12.41 -14.18 -3.50
N VAL A 254 -12.41 -14.66 -4.74
CA VAL A 254 -11.27 -14.52 -5.65
C VAL A 254 -11.19 -13.05 -6.08
N HIS A 255 -10.06 -12.40 -5.86
CA HIS A 255 -9.83 -10.98 -6.16
C HIS A 255 -10.71 -9.98 -5.42
N LEU A 256 -11.25 -10.34 -4.25
CA LEU A 256 -12.09 -9.45 -3.43
C LEU A 256 -11.54 -9.29 -2.03
N LEU A 257 -11.50 -8.05 -1.57
CA LEU A 257 -11.19 -7.67 -0.19
C LEU A 257 -12.43 -7.06 0.43
N THR A 258 -12.80 -7.49 1.63
CA THR A 258 -13.92 -6.93 2.39
C THR A 258 -13.39 -6.34 3.69
N LEU A 259 -13.57 -5.03 3.85
CA LEU A 259 -13.42 -4.35 5.13
C LEU A 259 -14.75 -4.44 5.87
N THR A 260 -14.71 -4.90 7.12
CA THR A 260 -15.84 -4.94 8.04
C THR A 260 -15.52 -4.05 9.24
N THR A 261 -16.40 -3.11 9.54
CA THR A 261 -16.29 -2.21 10.68
C THR A 261 -17.45 -2.47 11.63
N THR A 262 -17.13 -2.90 12.85
CA THR A 262 -18.12 -3.13 13.92
C THR A 262 -18.09 -1.96 14.90
N VAL A 263 -19.27 -1.47 15.29
CA VAL A 263 -19.43 -0.32 16.18
C VAL A 263 -20.23 -0.76 17.43
N PRO A 264 -19.86 -0.36 18.66
CA PRO A 264 -20.59 -0.76 19.86
C PRO A 264 -21.87 0.05 20.11
N ASP A 265 -21.91 1.30 19.62
CA ASP A 265 -23.03 2.23 19.79
C ASP A 265 -23.62 2.66 18.43
N GLY A 266 -24.76 3.38 18.43
CA GLY A 266 -25.41 3.89 17.21
C GLY A 266 -26.48 2.96 16.61
N GLU A 267 -27.11 3.38 15.52
CA GLU A 267 -28.17 2.59 14.84
C GLU A 267 -27.61 1.42 14.03
N VAL A 268 -26.40 1.60 13.48
CA VAL A 268 -25.65 0.57 12.74
C VAL A 268 -24.78 -0.21 13.73
N SER A 269 -24.89 -1.54 13.71
CA SER A 269 -24.01 -2.43 14.48
C SER A 269 -22.75 -2.80 13.73
N GLU A 270 -22.86 -2.99 12.42
CA GLU A 270 -21.76 -3.41 11.57
C GLU A 270 -22.01 -2.90 10.15
N GLU A 271 -20.94 -2.50 9.49
CA GLU A 271 -20.96 -2.19 8.08
C GLU A 271 -19.78 -2.85 7.40
N SER A 272 -19.93 -3.20 6.12
CA SER A 272 -18.82 -3.71 5.32
C SER A 272 -18.80 -3.14 3.92
N LEU A 273 -17.59 -2.95 3.41
CA LEU A 273 -17.29 -2.52 2.05
C LEU A 273 -16.42 -3.57 1.38
N THR A 274 -16.86 -4.05 0.22
CA THR A 274 -16.11 -5.02 -0.60
C THR A 274 -15.59 -4.36 -1.85
N VAL A 275 -14.31 -4.52 -2.10
CA VAL A 275 -13.58 -3.94 -3.22
C VAL A 275 -12.82 -5.01 -4.00
N ARG A 276 -12.55 -4.76 -5.28
CA ARG A 276 -11.63 -5.59 -6.07
C ARG A 276 -10.18 -5.38 -5.60
N ASP A 277 -9.40 -6.46 -5.48
CA ASP A 277 -8.00 -6.37 -5.05
C ASP A 277 -7.05 -5.80 -6.13
N THR A 278 -7.49 -5.75 -7.38
CA THR A 278 -6.72 -5.26 -8.53
C THR A 278 -6.73 -3.74 -8.68
N ASP A 279 -7.90 -3.12 -8.50
CA ASP A 279 -8.13 -1.70 -8.80
C ASP A 279 -8.92 -0.97 -7.71
N PHE A 280 -9.20 -1.65 -6.58
CA PHE A 280 -9.91 -1.11 -5.42
C PHE A 280 -11.30 -0.55 -5.73
N HIS A 281 -11.88 -0.94 -6.86
CA HIS A 281 -13.25 -0.59 -7.23
C HIS A 281 -14.25 -1.18 -6.23
N PRO A 282 -15.12 -0.37 -5.61
CA PRO A 282 -16.18 -0.86 -4.74
C PRO A 282 -17.24 -1.65 -5.52
N VAL A 283 -17.48 -2.89 -5.11
CA VAL A 283 -18.44 -3.80 -5.76
C VAL A 283 -19.60 -4.20 -4.87
N ALA A 284 -19.47 -4.09 -3.55
CA ALA A 284 -20.57 -4.35 -2.63
C ALA A 284 -20.43 -3.58 -1.32
N ARG A 285 -21.57 -3.28 -0.70
CA ARG A 285 -21.67 -2.70 0.64
C ARG A 285 -22.77 -3.42 1.41
N ARG A 286 -22.57 -3.70 2.69
CA ARG A 286 -23.60 -4.27 3.55
C ARG A 286 -23.70 -3.47 4.84
N VAL A 287 -24.92 -3.16 5.24
CA VAL A 287 -25.25 -2.44 6.47
C VAL A 287 -26.10 -3.36 7.34
N ASP A 288 -25.62 -3.63 8.56
CA ASP A 288 -26.34 -4.40 9.57
C ASP A 288 -26.80 -3.44 10.69
N PHE A 289 -28.11 -3.22 10.75
CA PHE A 289 -28.76 -2.40 11.76
C PHE A 289 -29.02 -3.19 13.05
N ARG A 290 -29.03 -2.49 14.19
CA ARG A 290 -29.25 -3.14 15.50
C ARG A 290 -30.66 -3.71 15.67
N ASP A 291 -31.64 -3.21 14.92
CA ASP A 291 -33.01 -3.75 14.92
C ASP A 291 -33.15 -5.05 14.09
N SER A 292 -32.02 -5.65 13.71
CA SER A 292 -31.91 -6.88 12.91
C SER A 292 -32.35 -6.71 11.45
N GLU A 293 -32.42 -5.48 10.93
CA GLU A 293 -32.50 -5.24 9.50
C GLU A 293 -31.09 -5.28 8.87
N THR A 294 -30.93 -6.06 7.80
CA THR A 294 -29.72 -6.10 6.99
C THR A 294 -30.05 -5.58 5.61
N VAL A 295 -29.21 -4.67 5.12
CA VAL A 295 -29.27 -4.18 3.74
C VAL A 295 -28.00 -4.59 3.01
N GLU A 296 -28.14 -5.40 1.98
CA GLU A 296 -27.06 -5.84 1.10
C GLU A 296 -27.15 -5.07 -0.22
N ILE A 297 -26.05 -4.43 -0.63
CA ILE A 297 -25.95 -3.68 -1.86
C ILE A 297 -24.82 -4.30 -2.67
N ALA A 298 -25.10 -4.73 -3.89
CA ALA A 298 -24.10 -5.34 -4.77
C ALA A 298 -24.19 -4.76 -6.17
N GLU A 299 -23.03 -4.54 -6.79
CA GLU A 299 -22.94 -4.25 -8.21
C GLU A 299 -23.35 -5.48 -9.03
N VAL A 300 -24.19 -5.25 -10.02
CA VAL A 300 -24.64 -6.26 -11.00
C VAL A 300 -23.99 -6.03 -12.35
N ASP A 301 -23.77 -4.77 -12.72
CA ASP A 301 -23.16 -4.37 -14.00
C ASP A 301 -22.48 -3.01 -13.89
N PHE A 302 -21.35 -2.85 -14.59
CA PHE A 302 -20.61 -1.59 -14.68
C PHE A 302 -20.04 -1.41 -16.09
N ALA A 303 -20.28 -0.24 -16.69
CA ALA A 303 -19.73 0.11 -17.98
C ALA A 303 -19.46 1.62 -18.10
N ILE A 304 -18.38 1.99 -18.78
CA ILE A 304 -18.15 3.36 -19.22
C ILE A 304 -18.69 3.49 -20.64
N LEU A 305 -19.73 4.29 -20.79
CA LEU A 305 -20.45 4.51 -22.03
C LEU A 305 -19.99 5.82 -22.69
N PRO A 306 -19.84 5.86 -24.03
CA PRO A 306 -19.65 7.13 -24.72
C PRO A 306 -20.91 8.00 -24.60
N TRP A 307 -20.74 9.31 -24.49
CA TRP A 307 -21.84 10.28 -24.38
C TRP A 307 -22.94 10.12 -25.44
N SER A 308 -22.57 9.71 -26.66
CA SER A 308 -23.51 9.48 -27.75
C SER A 308 -24.47 8.30 -27.53
N SER A 309 -24.18 7.42 -26.58
CA SER A 309 -24.98 6.22 -26.27
C SER A 309 -25.91 6.40 -25.07
N VAL A 310 -25.81 7.52 -24.35
CA VAL A 310 -26.63 7.82 -23.19
C VAL A 310 -27.70 8.85 -23.57
N ASP A 311 -28.94 8.61 -23.12
CA ASP A 311 -30.03 9.55 -23.36
C ASP A 311 -29.74 10.89 -22.64
N PRO A 312 -29.70 12.03 -23.36
CA PRO A 312 -29.42 13.35 -22.77
C PRO A 312 -30.39 13.74 -21.65
N SER A 313 -31.59 13.14 -21.59
CA SER A 313 -32.59 13.41 -20.55
C SER A 313 -32.22 12.87 -19.16
N VAL A 314 -31.17 12.04 -19.07
CA VAL A 314 -30.63 11.50 -17.82
C VAL A 314 -29.85 12.56 -17.04
N PHE A 315 -29.37 13.62 -17.68
CA PHE A 315 -28.61 14.70 -17.04
C PHE A 315 -29.40 16.01 -17.02
N GLU A 316 -29.10 16.87 -16.05
CA GLU A 316 -29.59 18.25 -16.06
C GLU A 316 -28.97 19.00 -17.26
N PRO A 317 -29.75 19.77 -18.04
CA PRO A 317 -29.20 20.57 -19.11
C PRO A 317 -28.21 21.57 -18.53
N VAL A 318 -26.95 21.52 -18.98
CA VAL A 318 -25.94 22.50 -18.63
C VAL A 318 -26.49 23.86 -19.05
N GLY A 319 -26.83 24.71 -18.07
CA GLY A 319 -27.33 26.05 -18.33
C GLY A 319 -26.33 26.78 -19.21
N GLY A 320 -26.70 26.99 -20.47
CA GLY A 320 -25.94 27.83 -21.39
C GLY A 320 -25.85 29.22 -20.79
N VAL A 321 -24.64 29.61 -20.43
CA VAL A 321 -24.27 31.00 -20.15
C VAL A 321 -24.31 31.71 -21.49
N ASP A 322 -25.50 32.12 -21.94
CA ASP A 322 -25.75 33.09 -23.01
C ASP A 322 -27.25 33.42 -23.09
N ASP A 323 -27.82 33.98 -22.02
CA ASP A 323 -28.97 34.89 -22.16
C ASP A 323 -29.15 35.78 -20.91
N PRO A 324 -28.94 37.10 -20.99
CA PRO A 324 -29.06 38.00 -19.86
C PRO A 324 -30.50 38.49 -19.76
N LYS A 325 -31.40 37.64 -19.26
CA LYS A 325 -32.71 38.05 -18.74
C LYS A 325 -33.39 36.87 -18.05
N MET A 326 -33.40 36.92 -16.71
CA MET A 326 -34.59 36.79 -15.87
C MET A 326 -34.14 36.63 -14.42
N ILE A 327 -33.96 37.78 -13.78
CA ILE A 327 -34.09 37.94 -12.34
C ILE A 327 -35.55 37.64 -11.99
N GLY A 328 -35.81 36.70 -11.10
CA GLY A 328 -37.13 36.58 -10.48
C GLY A 328 -37.40 35.32 -9.68
N SER A 329 -37.22 35.42 -8.35
CA SER A 329 -37.97 34.71 -7.29
C SER A 329 -37.83 33.18 -7.22
N GLN A 330 -37.51 32.51 -6.10
CA GLN A 330 -37.76 32.82 -4.69
C GLN A 330 -36.66 32.18 -3.82
N LEU A 331 -35.94 32.98 -3.03
CA LEU A 331 -35.10 32.48 -1.93
C LEU A 331 -35.90 32.60 -0.63
N GLN A 332 -36.20 31.47 -0.01
CA GLN A 332 -36.56 31.43 1.40
C GLN A 332 -35.32 31.79 2.24
N PRO A 333 -35.46 32.55 3.34
CA PRO A 333 -34.32 32.90 4.18
C PRO A 333 -33.90 31.70 5.03
N LEU A 334 -32.86 30.98 4.60
CA LEU A 334 -32.08 30.15 5.50
C LEU A 334 -31.25 31.08 6.39
N LEU A 335 -31.57 31.06 7.68
CA LEU A 335 -30.77 31.66 8.75
C LEU A 335 -29.33 31.17 8.63
N LEU A 336 -28.42 32.08 8.30
CA LEU A 336 -26.98 31.86 8.37
C LEU A 336 -26.59 31.59 9.83
N PRO A 337 -25.96 30.45 10.18
CA PRO A 337 -25.24 30.34 11.43
C PRO A 337 -24.06 31.33 11.38
N LEU A 338 -23.90 32.14 12.43
CA LEU A 338 -22.75 33.04 12.60
C LEU A 338 -21.43 32.28 12.38
N PRO A 339 -20.42 32.88 11.72
CA PRO A 339 -19.12 32.27 11.59
C PRO A 339 -18.49 32.18 12.99
N ARG A 340 -18.39 30.95 13.52
CA ARG A 340 -17.58 30.70 14.71
C ARG A 340 -16.13 30.98 14.34
N ARG A 341 -15.52 31.87 15.12
CA ARG A 341 -14.09 32.19 15.08
C ARG A 341 -13.27 30.88 15.00
N PRO A 342 -12.33 30.71 14.07
CA PRO A 342 -11.54 29.48 14.00
C PRO A 342 -10.78 29.32 15.31
N LEU A 343 -11.02 28.22 16.02
CA LEU A 343 -10.16 27.81 17.13
C LEU A 343 -8.75 27.63 16.56
N ALA A 344 -7.75 28.14 17.26
CA ALA A 344 -6.35 27.86 16.94
C ALA A 344 -6.16 26.32 16.93
N PRO A 345 -5.46 25.76 15.93
CA PRO A 345 -5.31 24.33 15.80
C PRO A 345 -4.58 23.77 17.02
N THR A 346 -5.01 22.60 17.48
CA THR A 346 -4.32 21.90 18.55
C THR A 346 -3.00 21.33 18.02
N PRO A 347 -1.96 21.14 18.86
CA PRO A 347 -0.70 20.56 18.42
C PRO A 347 -0.87 19.19 17.77
N GLU A 348 -1.84 18.39 18.20
CA GLU A 348 -2.17 17.08 17.63
C GLU A 348 -2.70 17.21 16.18
N GLN A 349 -3.52 18.23 15.91
CA GLN A 349 -4.01 18.49 14.55
C GLN A 349 -2.89 18.92 13.60
N LEU A 350 -1.87 19.62 14.10
CA LEU A 350 -0.69 19.97 13.33
C LEU A 350 0.21 18.74 13.09
N ASP A 351 0.33 17.83 14.08
CA ASP A 351 1.08 16.58 13.94
C ASP A 351 0.42 15.64 12.90
N GLU A 352 -0.90 15.50 12.94
CA GLU A 352 -1.68 14.77 11.93
C GLU A 352 -1.48 15.36 10.52
N THR A 353 -1.50 16.68 10.43
CA THR A 353 -1.27 17.39 9.16
C THR A 353 0.14 17.14 8.65
N GLU A 354 1.17 17.27 9.50
CA GLU A 354 2.57 17.02 9.13
C GLU A 354 2.81 15.57 8.70
N LEU A 355 2.24 14.59 9.42
CA LEU A 355 2.36 13.18 9.07
C LEU A 355 1.66 12.84 7.76
N THR A 356 0.48 13.42 7.50
CA THR A 356 -0.23 13.27 6.23
C THR A 356 0.59 13.84 5.07
N VAL A 357 1.19 15.02 5.25
CA VAL A 357 2.09 15.62 4.26
C VAL A 357 3.30 14.72 3.98
N ARG A 358 3.95 14.21 5.03
CA ARG A 358 5.10 13.29 4.89
C ARG A 358 4.70 12.01 4.15
N LEU A 359 3.52 11.45 4.43
CA LEU A 359 3.02 10.27 3.72
C LEU A 359 2.79 10.55 2.23
N ILE A 360 2.16 11.66 1.88
CA ILE A 360 1.93 12.03 0.47
C ILE A 360 3.27 12.24 -0.26
N LEU A 361 4.22 12.93 0.36
CA LEU A 361 5.56 13.11 -0.21
C LEU A 361 6.28 11.77 -0.41
N ASN A 362 6.19 10.86 0.56
CA ASN A 362 6.74 9.50 0.48
C ASN A 362 6.12 8.69 -0.67
N GLN A 363 4.79 8.73 -0.82
CA GLN A 363 4.07 8.02 -1.89
C GLN A 363 4.41 8.56 -3.28
N LEU A 364 4.68 9.87 -3.38
CA LEU A 364 5.11 10.51 -4.62
C LEU A 364 6.62 10.38 -4.88
N ALA A 365 7.37 9.71 -3.99
CA ALA A 365 8.84 9.68 -3.97
C ALA A 365 9.49 11.08 -3.99
N ALA A 366 8.77 12.09 -3.51
CA ALA A 366 9.22 13.48 -3.43
C ALA A 366 10.01 13.77 -2.14
N ASP A 367 10.02 12.82 -1.19
CA ASP A 367 10.90 12.82 -0.03
C ASP A 367 12.34 12.35 -0.37
N THR A 368 12.55 11.83 -1.59
CA THR A 368 13.81 11.22 -2.02
C THR A 368 14.34 11.92 -3.27
N GLY A 369 15.47 12.62 -3.15
CA GLY A 369 16.18 13.22 -4.28
C GLY A 369 15.66 14.60 -4.75
N GLU A 370 14.56 15.10 -4.18
CA GLU A 370 14.06 16.47 -4.42
C GLU A 370 14.39 17.37 -3.21
N GLN A 371 14.66 18.66 -3.45
CA GLN A 371 14.90 19.62 -2.36
C GLN A 371 13.56 20.15 -1.84
N ILE A 372 12.90 19.35 -1.00
CA ILE A 372 11.64 19.70 -0.34
C ILE A 372 11.86 19.70 1.17
N GLU A 373 11.57 20.83 1.81
CA GLU A 373 11.64 21.03 3.25
C GLU A 373 10.24 21.24 3.83
N ILE A 374 10.02 20.72 5.05
CA ILE A 374 8.76 20.85 5.78
C ILE A 374 9.00 21.69 7.02
N HIS A 375 8.28 22.81 7.13
CA HIS A 375 8.34 23.73 8.25
C HIS A 375 7.02 23.76 9.00
N ARG A 376 7.08 23.64 10.34
CA ARG A 376 5.91 23.78 11.20
C ARG A 376 5.70 25.24 11.59
N LEU A 377 4.57 25.81 11.21
CA LEU A 377 4.11 27.13 11.67
C LEU A 377 3.12 26.98 12.82
N PRO A 378 2.87 28.05 13.61
CA PRO A 378 1.94 28.01 14.74
C PRO A 378 0.48 27.66 14.37
N GLN A 379 0.10 27.78 13.10
CA GLN A 379 -1.28 27.57 12.62
C GLN A 379 -1.38 26.68 11.38
N ALA A 380 -0.26 26.25 10.80
CA ALA A 380 -0.21 25.55 9.51
C ALA A 380 1.11 24.78 9.36
N ILE A 381 1.16 23.87 8.40
CA ILE A 381 2.42 23.27 7.91
C ILE A 381 2.77 23.97 6.61
N GLU A 382 4.03 24.36 6.44
CA GLU A 382 4.57 24.96 5.22
C GLU A 382 5.49 23.94 4.54
N VAL A 383 5.29 23.72 3.25
CA VAL A 383 6.13 22.84 2.43
C VAL A 383 6.78 23.70 1.36
N ASP A 384 8.09 23.82 1.47
CA ASP A 384 8.92 24.61 0.60
C ASP A 384 9.75 23.69 -0.28
N GLY A 385 9.87 23.96 -1.57
CA GLY A 385 10.71 23.10 -2.40
C GLY A 385 10.98 23.61 -3.80
N LEU A 386 12.15 23.21 -4.33
CA LEU A 386 12.58 23.50 -5.69
C LEU A 386 12.46 22.24 -6.56
N LEU A 387 11.72 22.38 -7.67
CA LEU A 387 11.41 21.29 -8.58
C LEU A 387 12.01 21.55 -9.96
N GLU A 388 12.44 20.49 -10.64
CA GLU A 388 13.07 20.61 -11.97
C GLU A 388 12.06 21.01 -13.07
N THR A 389 10.80 20.58 -12.95
CA THR A 389 9.77 20.76 -14.01
C THR A 389 8.46 21.33 -13.48
N GLU A 390 7.73 22.03 -14.35
CA GLU A 390 6.41 22.60 -14.05
C GLU A 390 5.34 21.51 -13.92
N GLU A 391 5.46 20.43 -14.70
CA GLU A 391 4.56 19.28 -14.62
C GLU A 391 4.66 18.62 -13.25
N ARG A 392 5.88 18.47 -12.72
CA ARG A 392 6.12 17.92 -11.39
C ARG A 392 5.57 18.83 -10.29
N LYS A 393 5.72 20.15 -10.45
CA LYS A 393 5.10 21.16 -9.56
C LYS A 393 3.58 21.01 -9.51
N ARG A 394 2.91 20.94 -10.66
CA ARG A 394 1.44 20.77 -10.71
C ARG A 394 0.98 19.46 -10.08
N GLN A 395 1.74 18.38 -10.26
CA GLN A 395 1.43 17.09 -9.64
C GLN A 395 1.47 17.19 -8.10
N LEU A 396 2.54 17.76 -7.54
CA LEU A 396 2.68 17.98 -6.10
C LEU A 396 1.61 18.93 -5.55
N GLU A 397 1.33 20.03 -6.24
CA GLU A 397 0.27 20.97 -5.86
C GLU A 397 -1.12 20.32 -5.84
N SER A 398 -1.42 19.45 -6.81
CA SER A 398 -2.73 18.78 -6.90
C SER A 398 -3.00 17.80 -5.76
N GLN A 399 -1.96 17.09 -5.31
CA GLN A 399 -2.06 16.07 -4.26
C GLN A 399 -1.96 16.70 -2.86
N LEU A 400 -1.03 17.63 -2.67
CA LEU A 400 -0.85 18.31 -1.39
C LEU A 400 -1.92 19.38 -1.13
N GLY A 401 -2.53 19.94 -2.17
CA GLY A 401 -3.61 20.93 -2.05
C GLY A 401 -4.90 20.40 -1.39
N LEU A 402 -5.04 19.08 -1.26
CA LEU A 402 -6.14 18.42 -0.56
C LEU A 402 -5.95 18.38 0.97
N VAL A 403 -4.75 18.66 1.46
CA VAL A 403 -4.43 18.59 2.90
C VAL A 403 -4.88 19.87 3.61
N PRO A 404 -5.73 19.77 4.65
CA PRO A 404 -6.14 20.93 5.44
C PRO A 404 -4.94 21.61 6.10
N ARG A 405 -4.94 22.94 6.17
CA ARG A 405 -3.93 23.74 6.91
C ARG A 405 -2.49 23.58 6.38
N LEU A 406 -2.35 23.24 5.11
CA LEU A 406 -1.08 23.23 4.39
C LEU A 406 -0.88 24.53 3.61
N LYS A 407 0.33 25.09 3.68
CA LYS A 407 0.80 26.19 2.83
C LYS A 407 1.91 25.64 1.93
N LEU A 408 1.74 25.81 0.62
CA LEU A 408 2.70 25.33 -0.38
C LEU A 408 3.49 26.50 -0.94
N VAL A 409 4.82 26.41 -0.90
CA VAL A 409 5.74 27.33 -1.60
C VAL A 409 6.67 26.51 -2.48
N LEU A 410 6.11 26.01 -3.60
CA LEU A 410 6.86 25.24 -4.58
C LEU A 410 7.31 26.14 -5.74
N GLN A 411 8.60 26.13 -6.03
CA GLN A 411 9.20 26.85 -7.15
C GLN A 411 9.74 25.86 -8.17
N SER A 412 9.70 26.21 -9.46
CA SER A 412 10.37 25.42 -10.49
C SER A 412 11.64 26.13 -10.99
N ALA A 413 12.63 25.33 -11.38
CA ALA A 413 13.83 25.83 -12.04
C ALA A 413 13.51 26.50 -13.41
N ALA A 414 12.43 26.11 -14.08
CA ALA A 414 11.97 26.72 -15.32
C ALA A 414 11.42 28.15 -15.10
N GLN A 415 10.65 28.37 -14.03
CA GLN A 415 10.13 29.69 -13.63
C GLN A 415 11.26 30.66 -13.25
N MET A 416 12.32 30.19 -12.60
CA MET A 416 13.49 31.03 -12.29
C MET A 416 14.29 31.44 -13.53
N ARG A 417 14.28 30.64 -14.62
CA ARG A 417 14.94 31.00 -15.88
C ARG A 417 14.16 32.04 -16.69
N GLU A 418 12.86 32.16 -16.47
CA GLU A 418 11.96 33.09 -17.19
C GLU A 418 11.65 34.38 -16.41
N ALA A 419 11.96 34.45 -15.12
CA ALA A 419 11.83 35.67 -14.33
C ALA A 419 12.84 36.75 -14.80
N PRO A 420 12.44 38.01 -15.00
CA PRO A 420 13.39 39.08 -15.28
C PRO A 420 14.32 39.24 -14.09
N LEU A 421 15.64 39.13 -14.31
CA LEU A 421 16.68 39.40 -13.31
C LEU A 421 16.65 40.89 -12.93
N THR A 422 15.71 41.31 -12.09
CA THR A 422 15.82 42.58 -11.37
C THR A 422 16.77 42.40 -10.20
N GLY A 423 18.05 42.63 -10.48
CA GLY A 423 19.07 42.85 -9.47
C GLY A 423 19.64 41.57 -8.87
N SER A 424 20.60 40.96 -9.55
CA SER A 424 21.62 40.15 -8.87
C SER A 424 22.96 40.50 -9.50
N GLU A 425 23.81 41.13 -8.69
CA GLU A 425 25.25 41.13 -8.94
C GLU A 425 25.66 39.71 -9.29
N SER A 426 26.28 39.53 -10.46
CA SER A 426 26.90 38.29 -10.84
C SER A 426 27.98 37.97 -9.80
N VAL A 427 27.67 37.10 -8.84
CA VAL A 427 28.71 36.40 -8.09
C VAL A 427 29.40 35.50 -9.09
N SER A 428 30.51 36.01 -9.63
CA SER A 428 31.47 35.23 -10.41
C SER A 428 32.00 34.13 -9.50
N VAL A 429 31.43 32.92 -9.60
CA VAL A 429 32.04 31.71 -9.06
C VAL A 429 33.35 31.51 -9.82
N GLN A 430 34.46 31.95 -9.22
CA GLN A 430 35.79 31.54 -9.66
C GLN A 430 35.84 30.03 -9.51
N ALA A 431 35.81 29.34 -10.65
CA ALA A 431 36.17 27.93 -10.73
C ALA A 431 37.65 27.83 -10.34
N THR A 432 37.91 27.69 -9.05
CA THR A 432 39.21 27.32 -8.54
C THR A 432 39.51 25.94 -9.11
N SER A 433 40.43 25.85 -10.06
CA SER A 433 40.94 24.58 -10.56
C SER A 433 41.47 23.78 -9.37
N LEU A 434 40.70 22.78 -8.96
CA LEU A 434 41.12 21.76 -8.01
C LEU A 434 42.35 21.06 -8.62
N PRO A 435 43.43 20.86 -7.86
CA PRO A 435 44.55 20.07 -8.34
C PRO A 435 44.05 18.64 -8.62
N ASP A 436 44.29 18.17 -9.84
CA ASP A 436 43.95 16.84 -10.36
C ASP A 436 44.78 15.77 -9.62
N ARG A 437 44.36 15.41 -8.41
CA ARG A 437 45.00 14.41 -7.55
C ARG A 437 44.08 13.21 -7.41
N SER A 438 44.64 12.02 -7.60
CA SER A 438 43.89 10.77 -7.49
C SER A 438 43.43 10.51 -6.07
N SER A 439 42.16 10.14 -5.91
CA SER A 439 41.59 9.76 -4.61
C SER A 439 42.17 8.45 -4.07
N ALA A 440 41.89 8.14 -2.80
CA ALA A 440 42.28 6.85 -2.20
C ALA A 440 41.70 5.67 -2.99
N LEU A 441 40.43 5.78 -3.37
CA LEU A 441 39.74 4.79 -4.21
C LEU A 441 40.41 4.63 -5.57
N GLU A 442 40.70 5.75 -6.24
CA GLU A 442 41.29 5.75 -7.57
C GLU A 442 42.68 5.13 -7.56
N THR A 443 43.51 5.49 -6.57
CA THR A 443 44.84 4.92 -6.38
C THR A 443 44.77 3.40 -6.17
N TYR A 444 43.85 2.95 -5.33
CA TYR A 444 43.64 1.53 -5.03
C TYR A 444 43.14 0.74 -6.24
N LEU A 445 42.07 1.18 -6.90
CA LEU A 445 41.46 0.45 -8.02
C LEU A 445 42.30 0.53 -9.30
N ARG A 446 43.01 1.64 -9.53
CA ARG A 446 43.96 1.76 -10.66
C ARG A 446 45.12 0.80 -10.49
N SER A 447 45.63 0.61 -9.27
CA SER A 447 46.68 -0.40 -8.99
C SER A 447 46.24 -1.83 -9.32
N ARG A 448 44.92 -2.08 -9.35
CA ARG A 448 44.29 -3.35 -9.71
C ARG A 448 43.81 -3.42 -11.16
N GLY A 449 44.21 -2.45 -11.99
CA GLY A 449 43.95 -2.45 -13.44
C GLY A 449 42.53 -2.03 -13.84
N ARG A 450 41.77 -1.38 -12.95
CA ARG A 450 40.42 -0.86 -13.28
C ARG A 450 40.51 0.44 -14.08
N LYS A 451 39.54 0.66 -14.97
CA LYS A 451 39.45 1.87 -15.79
C LYS A 451 38.93 3.04 -14.96
N VAL A 452 39.36 4.25 -15.30
CA VAL A 452 38.97 5.48 -14.59
C VAL A 452 37.46 5.73 -14.66
N ASP A 453 36.82 5.45 -15.80
CA ASP A 453 35.37 5.62 -15.95
C ASP A 453 34.59 4.70 -14.99
N ASP A 454 35.02 3.44 -14.85
CA ASP A 454 34.41 2.47 -13.93
C ASP A 454 34.60 2.91 -12.47
N ILE A 455 35.77 3.46 -12.14
CA ILE A 455 36.09 3.98 -10.80
C ILE A 455 35.18 5.18 -10.47
N ASN A 456 35.02 6.11 -11.40
CA ASN A 456 34.17 7.28 -11.21
C ASN A 456 32.69 6.90 -11.05
N ALA A 457 32.21 5.94 -11.83
CA ALA A 457 30.86 5.41 -11.68
C ALA A 457 30.66 4.75 -10.31
N MET A 458 31.63 3.96 -9.84
CA MET A 458 31.58 3.34 -8.51
C MET A 458 31.63 4.37 -7.38
N ALA A 459 32.46 5.40 -7.51
CA ALA A 459 32.56 6.49 -6.55
C ALA A 459 31.23 7.26 -6.44
N GLN A 460 30.62 7.60 -7.59
CA GLN A 460 29.34 8.29 -7.64
C GLN A 460 28.23 7.43 -7.03
N GLN A 461 28.17 6.14 -7.39
CA GLN A 461 27.15 5.24 -6.85
C GLN A 461 27.33 5.05 -5.34
N ALA A 462 28.56 4.83 -4.85
CA ALA A 462 28.82 4.71 -3.41
C ALA A 462 28.42 5.97 -2.65
N PHE A 463 28.66 7.17 -3.22
CA PHE A 463 28.22 8.42 -2.62
C PHE A 463 26.69 8.55 -2.57
N THR A 464 26.00 8.19 -3.67
CA THR A 464 24.54 8.19 -3.71
C THR A 464 23.94 7.22 -2.70
N GLU A 465 24.45 5.99 -2.58
CA GLU A 465 23.94 5.02 -1.60
C GLU A 465 24.19 5.50 -0.17
N ALA A 466 25.39 6.00 0.15
CA ALA A 466 25.70 6.49 1.49
C ALA A 466 24.86 7.72 1.87
N LEU A 467 24.54 8.59 0.91
CA LEU A 467 23.63 9.71 1.11
C LEU A 467 22.21 9.21 1.42
N THR A 468 21.70 8.25 0.65
CA THR A 468 20.40 7.61 0.89
C THR A 468 20.35 6.98 2.28
N ILE A 469 21.36 6.19 2.65
CA ILE A 469 21.47 5.59 4.00
C ILE A 469 21.41 6.66 5.09
N SER A 470 22.11 7.78 4.91
CA SER A 470 22.11 8.90 5.86
C SER A 470 20.74 9.57 5.97
N HIS A 471 20.05 9.81 4.84
CA HIS A 471 18.74 10.43 4.82
C HIS A 471 17.68 9.53 5.44
N GLU A 472 17.60 8.27 5.04
CA GLU A 472 16.62 7.30 5.56
C GLU A 472 16.83 7.04 7.06
N SER A 473 18.09 6.93 7.49
CA SER A 473 18.44 6.82 8.92
C SER A 473 17.98 8.02 9.72
N SER A 474 18.13 9.24 9.18
CA SER A 474 17.69 10.48 9.82
C SER A 474 16.16 10.56 9.88
N ALA A 475 15.47 10.17 8.81
CA ALA A 475 14.01 10.15 8.75
C ALA A 475 13.41 9.21 9.81
N ILE A 476 13.98 8.00 9.96
CA ILE A 476 13.56 7.04 10.99
C ILE A 476 13.73 7.63 12.40
N VAL A 477 14.89 8.25 12.67
CA VAL A 477 15.16 8.87 13.98
C VAL A 477 14.23 10.07 14.23
N ASP A 478 14.00 10.92 13.23
CA ASP A 478 13.11 12.08 13.32
C ASP A 478 11.67 11.64 13.63
N LEU A 479 11.17 10.62 12.91
CA LEU A 479 9.84 10.07 13.15
C LEU A 479 9.69 9.52 14.58
N LYS A 480 10.68 8.76 15.07
CA LYS A 480 10.64 8.19 16.43
C LYS A 480 10.78 9.24 17.53
N THR A 481 11.56 10.29 17.30
CA THR A 481 11.84 11.31 18.33
C THR A 481 10.76 12.37 18.41
N ARG A 482 10.19 12.79 17.26
CA ARG A 482 9.14 13.81 17.21
C ARG A 482 7.75 13.26 17.51
N PHE A 483 7.44 12.06 17.03
CA PHE A 483 6.10 11.48 17.14
C PHE A 483 6.08 10.29 18.11
N VAL A 484 6.57 10.51 19.33
CA VAL A 484 6.53 9.49 20.40
C VAL A 484 5.07 9.06 20.63
N ALA A 485 4.82 7.76 20.61
CA ALA A 485 3.51 7.19 20.92
C ALA A 485 3.11 7.55 22.36
N THR A 486 2.38 8.64 22.51
CA THR A 486 1.71 9.02 23.76
C THR A 486 0.42 8.21 23.89
N GLU A 487 -0.02 7.93 25.12
CA GLU A 487 -1.25 7.15 25.40
C GLU A 487 -2.54 7.74 24.79
N GLN A 488 -2.48 8.95 24.25
CA GLN A 488 -3.61 9.69 23.64
C GLN A 488 -3.47 9.85 22.12
N MET A 489 -2.47 9.22 21.50
CA MET A 489 -2.26 9.35 20.06
C MET A 489 -3.42 8.66 19.29
N PRO A 490 -4.08 9.37 18.36
CA PRO A 490 -5.12 8.77 17.52
C PRO A 490 -4.59 7.55 16.76
N VAL A 491 -5.42 6.52 16.63
CA VAL A 491 -5.07 5.25 15.96
C VAL A 491 -4.58 5.48 14.53
N ILE A 492 -5.17 6.46 13.84
CA ILE A 492 -4.79 6.87 12.47
C ILE A 492 -3.35 7.39 12.44
N THR A 493 -2.98 8.27 13.37
CA THR A 493 -1.62 8.83 13.50
C THR A 493 -0.59 7.73 13.77
N SER A 494 -0.93 6.77 14.63
CA SER A 494 -0.07 5.61 14.89
C SER A 494 0.13 4.74 13.64
N ALA A 495 -0.93 4.49 12.86
CA ALA A 495 -0.83 3.72 11.63
C ALA A 495 0.03 4.42 10.56
N THR A 496 -0.13 5.74 10.39
CA THR A 496 0.68 6.54 9.46
C THR A 496 2.16 6.52 9.83
N ILE A 497 2.49 6.62 11.12
CA ILE A 497 3.88 6.52 11.58
C ILE A 497 4.46 5.13 11.27
N VAL A 498 3.70 4.06 11.48
CA VAL A 498 4.14 2.69 11.16
C VAL A 498 4.39 2.51 9.67
N GLU A 499 3.52 3.04 8.81
CA GLU A 499 3.68 2.99 7.36
C GLU A 499 4.92 3.75 6.89
N LEU A 500 5.13 4.97 7.39
CA LEU A 500 6.33 5.76 7.10
C LEU A 500 7.59 5.05 7.58
N LEU A 501 7.61 4.53 8.81
CA LEU A 501 8.75 3.79 9.35
C LEU A 501 9.07 2.53 8.52
N TYR A 502 8.04 1.81 8.07
CA TYR A 502 8.22 0.65 7.19
C TYR A 502 8.82 1.05 5.84
N SER A 503 8.28 2.11 5.20
CA SER A 503 8.77 2.60 3.91
C SER A 503 10.24 3.04 3.97
N HIS A 504 10.60 3.85 4.98
CA HIS A 504 11.98 4.28 5.21
C HIS A 504 12.92 3.12 5.55
N HIS A 505 12.48 2.16 6.36
CA HIS A 505 13.28 0.97 6.69
C HIS A 505 13.56 0.11 5.45
N ALA A 506 12.55 -0.14 4.60
CA ALA A 506 12.72 -0.91 3.37
C ALA A 506 13.71 -0.27 2.38
N ARG A 507 13.67 1.06 2.25
CA ARG A 507 14.63 1.80 1.41
C ARG A 507 16.04 1.79 2.00
N LEU A 508 16.16 1.97 3.32
CA LEU A 508 17.43 1.85 4.03
C LEU A 508 18.06 0.47 3.82
N GLU A 509 17.27 -0.61 3.95
CA GLU A 509 17.76 -1.98 3.73
C GLU A 509 18.24 -2.19 2.30
N THR A 510 17.53 -1.63 1.32
CA THR A 510 17.89 -1.70 -0.10
C THR A 510 19.22 -0.98 -0.36
N ALA A 511 19.37 0.25 0.14
CA ALA A 511 20.61 1.03 0.00
C ALA A 511 21.79 0.35 0.70
N LEU A 512 21.58 -0.19 1.92
CA LEU A 512 22.60 -0.98 2.63
C LEU A 512 23.06 -2.20 1.82
N ARG A 513 22.12 -2.89 1.15
CA ARG A 513 22.45 -4.05 0.30
C ARG A 513 23.23 -3.64 -0.94
N GLN A 514 22.85 -2.52 -1.57
CA GLN A 514 23.53 -1.97 -2.74
C GLN A 514 24.96 -1.52 -2.38
N GLU A 515 25.14 -0.79 -1.28
CA GLU A 515 26.48 -0.34 -0.86
C GLU A 515 27.38 -1.50 -0.45
N ARG A 516 26.87 -2.53 0.24
CA ARG A 516 27.61 -3.77 0.50
C ARG A 516 28.05 -4.46 -0.80
N GLY A 517 27.17 -4.51 -1.80
CA GLY A 517 27.49 -5.03 -3.13
C GLY A 517 28.62 -4.25 -3.80
N LEU A 518 28.57 -2.92 -3.73
CA LEU A 518 29.62 -2.05 -4.26
C LEU A 518 30.95 -2.24 -3.52
N LEU A 519 30.94 -2.30 -2.19
CA LEU A 519 32.14 -2.60 -1.40
C LEU A 519 32.78 -3.92 -1.81
N ALA A 520 31.99 -4.99 -1.95
CA ALA A 520 32.49 -6.30 -2.39
C ALA A 520 33.10 -6.25 -3.80
N LEU A 521 32.51 -5.48 -4.71
CA LEU A 521 33.03 -5.25 -6.07
C LEU A 521 34.34 -4.42 -6.09
N MET A 522 34.48 -3.47 -5.16
CA MET A 522 35.69 -2.65 -5.01
C MET A 522 36.83 -3.45 -4.37
N GLU A 523 36.54 -4.27 -3.37
CA GLU A 523 37.52 -5.14 -2.68
C GLU A 523 37.97 -6.33 -3.54
N GLY A 524 37.28 -6.62 -4.65
CA GLY A 524 37.64 -7.69 -5.58
C GLY A 524 37.24 -9.09 -5.11
N GLY A 525 36.12 -9.21 -4.38
CA GLY A 525 35.56 -10.51 -3.95
C GLY A 525 36.34 -11.22 -2.84
N SER A 526 37.33 -10.57 -2.23
CA SER A 526 38.06 -11.13 -1.11
C SER A 526 37.21 -11.01 0.16
N SER A 527 36.34 -11.99 0.38
CA SER A 527 35.44 -12.04 1.54
C SER A 527 36.23 -11.85 2.84
N PHE A 528 36.07 -10.70 3.48
CA PHE A 528 36.68 -10.44 4.79
C PHE A 528 36.01 -11.37 5.80
N ASN A 529 36.70 -12.47 6.11
CA ASN A 529 36.28 -13.41 7.15
C ASN A 529 36.39 -12.74 8.52
N GLY A 530 35.27 -12.16 8.97
CA GLY A 530 34.89 -12.10 10.37
C GLY A 530 35.44 -10.94 11.19
N ARG A 531 34.52 -10.10 11.65
CA ARG A 531 34.29 -9.93 13.10
C ARG A 531 32.90 -9.32 13.33
N ILE A 532 31.94 -10.18 13.69
CA ILE A 532 30.73 -9.76 14.39
C ILE A 532 31.16 -9.29 15.78
N LEU A 533 31.63 -8.06 15.89
CA LEU A 533 31.92 -7.40 17.15
C LEU A 533 31.62 -5.92 17.01
N ALA A 534 30.37 -5.54 17.32
CA ALA A 534 30.09 -4.50 18.31
C ALA A 534 28.58 -4.25 18.34
N ARG A 535 27.95 -4.77 19.39
CA ARG A 535 26.65 -4.27 19.87
C ARG A 535 26.93 -2.93 20.55
N GLY A 536 27.30 -1.92 19.76
CA GLY A 536 27.50 -0.56 20.22
C GLY A 536 26.17 0.17 20.22
N SER A 537 25.85 0.86 21.30
CA SER A 537 24.61 1.65 21.47
C SER A 537 24.64 2.99 20.72
N ALA A 538 25.33 3.06 19.58
CA ALA A 538 25.42 4.28 18.81
C ALA A 538 24.09 4.58 18.12
N SER A 539 23.73 5.86 18.01
CA SER A 539 22.53 6.28 17.29
C SER A 539 22.62 5.85 15.82
N LEU A 540 21.50 5.37 15.25
CA LEU A 540 21.39 5.02 13.83
C LEU A 540 21.89 6.15 12.92
N SER A 541 21.53 7.40 13.24
CA SER A 541 21.98 8.60 12.53
C SER A 541 23.49 8.82 12.57
N ASP A 542 24.13 8.48 13.69
CA ASP A 542 25.57 8.71 13.89
C ASP A 542 26.40 7.72 13.07
N GLU A 543 25.99 6.44 13.06
CA GLU A 543 26.65 5.43 12.25
C GLU A 543 26.44 5.70 10.74
N ALA A 544 25.24 6.13 10.34
CA ALA A 544 25.00 6.53 8.95
C ALA A 544 25.83 7.75 8.53
N SER A 545 25.97 8.75 9.41
CA SER A 545 26.83 9.91 9.18
C SER A 545 28.31 9.52 9.07
N ARG A 546 28.76 8.58 9.89
CA ARG A 546 30.13 8.03 9.80
C ARG A 546 30.36 7.31 8.48
N ASN A 547 29.38 6.52 8.01
CA ASN A 547 29.49 5.86 6.71
C ASN A 547 29.67 6.87 5.57
N LEU A 548 28.88 7.96 5.58
CA LEU A 548 29.03 9.04 4.61
C LEU A 548 30.40 9.73 4.69
N VAL A 549 30.96 9.90 5.88
CA VAL A 549 32.32 10.43 6.06
C VAL A 549 33.36 9.50 5.43
N PHE A 550 33.22 8.18 5.60
CA PHE A 550 34.14 7.22 4.98
C PHE A 550 34.07 7.24 3.46
N VAL A 551 32.86 7.31 2.87
CA VAL A 551 32.73 7.45 1.42
C VAL A 551 33.35 8.75 0.92
N LYS A 552 33.18 9.85 1.67
CA LYS A 552 33.85 11.13 1.34
C LYS A 552 35.37 10.99 1.39
N GLU A 553 35.91 10.42 2.46
CA GLU A 553 37.36 10.19 2.60
C GLU A 553 37.92 9.32 1.47
N LEU A 554 37.17 8.30 1.06
CA LEU A 554 37.54 7.39 -0.01
C LEU A 554 37.57 8.07 -1.39
N THR A 555 36.67 9.03 -1.62
CA THR A 555 36.46 9.72 -2.90
C THR A 555 37.13 11.10 -2.98
N GLN A 556 37.64 11.63 -1.87
CA GLN A 556 38.24 12.96 -1.80
C GLN A 556 39.54 13.03 -2.62
N THR A 557 39.65 14.08 -3.43
CA THR A 557 40.82 14.41 -4.27
C THR A 557 41.74 15.46 -3.65
N ASP A 558 41.26 16.19 -2.64
CA ASP A 558 41.84 17.48 -2.26
C ASP A 558 42.90 17.39 -1.15
N ALA A 559 43.00 16.22 -0.49
CA ALA A 559 43.93 15.97 0.61
C ALA A 559 44.58 14.58 0.47
N PRO A 560 45.84 14.39 0.91
CA PRO A 560 46.42 13.05 1.00
C PRO A 560 45.57 12.22 1.96
N ALA A 561 45.12 11.05 1.50
CA ALA A 561 44.35 10.13 2.32
C ALA A 561 45.16 9.78 3.58
N GLU A 562 44.63 10.12 4.75
CA GLU A 562 45.27 9.80 6.03
C GLU A 562 45.34 8.29 6.26
N ARG A 563 44.44 7.54 5.59
CA ARG A 563 44.25 6.10 5.73
C ARG A 563 44.22 5.43 4.36
N SER A 564 44.64 4.17 4.30
CA SER A 564 44.57 3.39 3.05
C SER A 564 43.12 3.01 2.73
N ALA A 565 42.82 2.80 1.45
CA ALA A 565 41.47 2.42 1.02
C ALA A 565 40.99 1.13 1.71
N GLU A 566 41.89 0.17 1.95
CA GLU A 566 41.58 -1.07 2.66
C GLU A 566 41.17 -0.85 4.11
N ALA A 567 41.82 0.09 4.81
CA ALA A 567 41.44 0.45 6.17
C ALA A 567 40.05 1.11 6.20
N ILE A 568 39.76 1.97 5.22
CA ILE A 568 38.46 2.63 5.08
C ILE A 568 37.37 1.60 4.77
N PHE A 569 37.60 0.65 3.86
CA PHE A 569 36.61 -0.39 3.54
C PHE A 569 36.26 -1.29 4.74
N ALA A 570 37.26 -1.66 5.54
CA ALA A 570 37.03 -2.46 6.75
C ALA A 570 36.14 -1.72 7.77
N ASP A 571 36.39 -0.43 7.96
CA ASP A 571 35.56 0.43 8.83
C ASP A 571 34.15 0.63 8.26
N MET A 572 34.02 0.81 6.94
CA MET A 572 32.72 0.90 6.27
C MET A 572 31.91 -0.36 6.46
N SER A 573 32.46 -1.54 6.18
CA SER A 573 31.76 -2.82 6.37
C SER A 573 31.25 -2.98 7.81
N SER A 574 32.08 -2.66 8.79
CA SER A 574 31.70 -2.71 10.19
C SER A 574 30.59 -1.71 10.54
N THR A 575 30.60 -0.55 9.89
CA THR A 575 29.59 0.51 10.08
C THR A 575 28.26 0.12 9.45
N LEU A 576 28.23 -0.43 8.24
CA LEU A 576 27.01 -0.93 7.59
C LEU A 576 26.33 -2.02 8.42
N ASP A 577 27.09 -2.89 9.08
CA ASP A 577 26.54 -3.90 9.99
C ASP A 577 25.92 -3.29 11.26
N ARG A 578 26.53 -2.25 11.82
CA ARG A 578 25.95 -1.50 12.94
C ARG A 578 24.69 -0.75 12.53
N ILE A 579 24.66 -0.13 11.34
CA ILE A 579 23.47 0.56 10.81
C ILE A 579 22.34 -0.45 10.62
N ALA A 580 22.60 -1.60 9.99
CA ALA A 580 21.58 -2.64 9.80
C ALA A 580 21.01 -3.13 11.15
N GLY A 581 21.87 -3.43 12.12
CA GLY A 581 21.42 -3.85 13.45
C GLY A 581 20.63 -2.77 14.20
N ALA A 582 21.05 -1.50 14.10
CA ALA A 582 20.35 -0.38 14.71
C ALA A 582 18.98 -0.10 14.04
N ALA A 583 18.89 -0.27 12.71
CA ALA A 583 17.66 -0.13 11.95
C ALA A 583 16.63 -1.22 12.33
N ASP A 584 17.07 -2.48 12.42
CA ASP A 584 16.20 -3.59 12.83
C ASP A 584 15.72 -3.44 14.27
N GLN A 585 16.58 -2.96 15.17
CA GLN A 585 16.17 -2.64 16.53
C GLN A 585 15.15 -1.50 16.53
N ALA A 586 15.41 -0.43 15.78
CA ALA A 586 14.55 0.74 15.74
C ALA A 586 13.14 0.38 15.24
N TYR A 587 13.04 -0.46 14.20
CA TYR A 587 11.79 -0.96 13.65
C TYR A 587 11.10 -1.99 14.55
N GLY A 588 11.86 -2.94 15.11
CA GLY A 588 11.33 -4.01 15.95
C GLY A 588 10.74 -3.54 17.30
N GLU A 589 11.22 -2.41 17.84
CA GLU A 589 10.61 -1.74 18.99
C GLU A 589 9.23 -1.16 18.63
N SER A 590 9.14 -0.42 17.51
CA SER A 590 7.89 0.20 17.06
C SER A 590 6.80 -0.83 16.71
N ALA A 591 7.17 -1.98 16.12
CA ALA A 591 6.24 -3.07 15.85
C ALA A 591 5.68 -3.71 17.14
N LYS A 592 6.46 -3.76 18.22
CA LYS A 592 6.00 -4.26 19.53
C LYS A 592 5.09 -3.27 20.24
N ASP A 593 5.42 -1.99 20.18
CA ASP A 593 4.60 -0.93 20.79
C ASP A 593 3.24 -0.80 20.09
N SER A 594 3.21 -0.92 18.76
CA SER A 594 1.96 -0.95 17.99
C SER A 594 1.05 -2.13 18.41
N ARG A 595 1.61 -3.35 18.53
CA ARG A 595 0.84 -4.52 19.01
C ARG A 595 0.29 -4.36 20.42
N ARG A 596 1.06 -3.71 21.30
CA ARG A 596 0.63 -3.46 22.69
C ARG A 596 -0.53 -2.48 22.79
N ASN A 597 -0.60 -1.52 21.86
CA ASN A 597 -1.72 -0.58 21.77
C ASN A 597 -2.95 -1.18 21.07
N THR A 598 -2.80 -2.18 20.21
CA THR A 598 -3.96 -2.88 19.60
C THR A 598 -4.59 -3.93 20.52
N ASP A 599 -3.82 -4.48 21.47
CA ASP A 599 -4.30 -5.49 22.43
C ASP A 599 -4.99 -4.88 23.68
N ARG A 600 -4.95 -3.55 23.83
CA ARG A 600 -5.60 -2.79 24.91
C ARG A 600 -6.85 -2.10 24.41
#